data_AF-A0A8R1EQ66-F1
#
_entry.id   AF-A0A8R1EQ66-F1
#
_cell.length_a   1.000
_cell.length_b   1.000
_cell.length_c   1.000
_cell.angle_alpha   90.00
_cell.angle_beta   90.00
_cell.angle_gamma   90.00
#
_symmetry.space_group_name_H-M   'P 1'
#
loop_
_entity.id
_entity.type
_entity.pdbx_description
1 polymer ?
#
loop_
_entity_poly.entity_id
_entity_poly.type
_entity_poly.pdbx_seq_one_letter_code
_entity_poly.pdbx_strand_id
1 'polypeptide(L)'
;MEKRVVLPPLSDKALLKQLPNAKIGDVTKLMSTNIQNIKGMNSVKDMMDMAKDSEKSLTPKQCTVLDCALDAIKDSFHASGKGLKKSFFEKSPELQSLKYALSLYTQTTEQLIKTFITSQRQQDLPSQEQPVGEVSVQVDLFSHPGTGEQKVTVKILAANDLRWQTSSAFKPFVEVHLVGPHLSDKKRKCATKSKPGNWAPKFNETFHFFLGNEGEPEHYELMFQVKDYCFAREDRIVGVGVLQLSSVVEQAGSCAMWVQLGTRLHIDETGLILLRILSQRQTDEVAKDFVRLKTECRHETEAVMAASASSQNVNRA
;
A
#
# COMPACT_ATOMS: atom_id res chain seq x y z
N MET A 1 37.24 -8.91 25.77
CA MET A 1 37.23 -7.70 26.61
C MET A 1 36.25 -6.71 25.99
N GLU A 2 35.03 -6.62 26.52
CA GLU A 2 34.08 -5.56 26.13
C GLU A 2 34.59 -4.22 26.64
N LYS A 3 34.90 -3.29 25.74
CA LYS A 3 35.25 -1.92 26.11
C LYS A 3 33.97 -1.10 26.21
N ARG A 4 33.53 -0.80 27.44
CA ARG A 4 32.49 0.20 27.70
C ARG A 4 32.96 1.55 27.18
N VAL A 5 32.29 2.06 26.15
CA VAL A 5 32.46 3.44 25.67
C VAL A 5 31.65 4.34 26.59
N VAL A 6 32.33 5.16 27.40
CA VAL A 6 31.71 6.18 28.24
C VAL A 6 31.58 7.46 27.41
N LEU A 7 30.36 7.86 27.09
CA LEU A 7 30.09 9.10 26.38
C LEU A 7 30.41 10.32 27.26
N PRO A 8 30.98 11.42 26.70
CA PRO A 8 31.14 12.66 27.42
C PRO A 8 29.78 13.24 27.85
N PRO A 9 29.69 13.90 29.02
CA PRO A 9 28.46 14.58 29.41
C PRO A 9 28.17 15.71 28.41
N LEU A 10 26.96 15.71 27.83
CA LEU A 10 26.45 16.75 26.93
C LEU A 10 26.60 18.13 27.61
N SER A 11 27.43 19.00 27.03
CA SER A 11 27.69 20.35 27.52
C SER A 11 26.47 21.26 27.45
N ASP A 12 25.48 20.94 26.61
CA ASP A 12 24.29 21.76 26.41
C ASP A 12 23.01 21.02 26.81
N LYS A 13 22.68 21.11 28.11
CA LYS A 13 21.39 20.66 28.66
C LYS A 13 20.21 21.55 28.25
N ALA A 14 20.45 22.62 27.48
CA ALA A 14 19.42 23.56 27.04
C ALA A 14 18.54 22.99 25.89
N LEU A 15 19.14 22.21 24.97
CA LEU A 15 18.40 21.57 23.86
C LEU A 15 17.41 20.49 24.35
N LEU A 16 17.75 19.80 25.45
CA LEU A 16 16.93 18.72 26.02
C LEU A 16 15.76 19.21 26.89
N LYS A 17 15.75 20.48 27.30
CA LYS A 17 14.69 21.06 28.13
C LYS A 17 13.48 21.58 27.34
N GLN A 18 13.58 21.65 26.00
CA GLN A 18 12.44 22.02 25.14
C GLN A 18 11.58 20.82 24.70
N LEU A 19 11.94 19.60 25.09
CA LEU A 19 11.13 18.41 24.85
C LEU A 19 10.21 18.18 26.05
N PRO A 20 8.87 18.36 25.92
CA PRO A 20 7.96 17.89 26.94
C PRO A 20 8.00 16.36 26.95
N ASN A 21 8.61 15.80 27.99
CA ASN A 21 8.31 14.48 28.54
C ASN A 21 8.59 13.23 27.68
N ALA A 22 9.64 13.19 26.86
CA ALA A 22 10.05 11.95 26.17
C ALA A 22 11.34 11.34 26.77
N LYS A 23 11.21 10.19 27.45
CA LYS A 23 12.35 9.37 27.87
C LYS A 23 12.95 8.69 26.63
N ILE A 24 14.21 9.00 26.33
CA ILE A 24 14.97 8.57 25.12
C ILE A 24 15.08 7.03 24.97
N GLY A 25 14.79 6.25 26.02
CA GLY A 25 14.72 4.79 25.96
C GLY A 25 13.52 4.22 25.19
N ASP A 26 12.52 5.05 24.84
CA ASP A 26 11.30 4.59 24.18
C ASP A 26 11.39 4.60 22.65
N VAL A 27 12.35 5.28 22.01
CA VAL A 27 12.32 5.45 20.54
C VAL A 27 12.75 4.18 19.81
N THR A 28 13.84 3.54 20.25
CA THR A 28 14.28 2.24 19.73
C THR A 28 13.29 1.14 20.09
N LYS A 29 12.69 1.20 21.29
CA LYS A 29 11.68 0.25 21.76
C LYS A 29 10.34 0.41 21.04
N LEU A 30 9.95 1.63 20.67
CA LEU A 30 8.78 1.92 19.82
C LEU A 30 8.97 1.36 18.41
N MET A 31 10.15 1.56 17.82
CA MET A 31 10.44 1.00 16.49
C MET A 31 10.49 -0.53 16.51
N SER A 32 11.12 -1.15 17.53
CA SER A 32 11.18 -2.61 17.63
C SER A 32 9.85 -3.26 18.03
N THR A 33 9.08 -2.65 18.94
CA THR A 33 7.77 -3.19 19.37
C THR A 33 6.72 -3.04 18.27
N ASN A 34 6.80 -1.99 17.45
CA ASN A 34 5.89 -1.80 16.31
C ASN A 34 6.21 -2.72 15.12
N ILE A 35 7.43 -3.25 15.02
CA ILE A 35 7.83 -4.24 13.99
C ILE A 35 7.52 -5.68 14.45
N GLN A 36 7.67 -5.98 15.74
CA GLN A 36 7.41 -7.34 16.28
C GLN A 36 5.92 -7.71 16.33
N ASN A 37 5.01 -6.73 16.41
CA ASN A 37 3.56 -6.99 16.42
C ASN A 37 2.94 -7.22 15.03
N ILE A 38 3.71 -7.08 13.95
CA ILE A 38 3.24 -7.25 12.55
C ILE A 38 3.02 -8.75 12.21
N LYS A 39 3.64 -9.67 12.96
CA LYS A 39 3.66 -11.11 12.65
C LYS A 39 2.38 -11.89 12.99
N GLY A 40 1.28 -11.23 13.36
CA GLY A 40 0.06 -11.90 13.82
C GLY A 40 -1.27 -11.36 13.29
N MET A 41 -1.26 -10.46 12.30
CA MET A 41 -2.48 -9.78 11.84
C MET A 41 -2.91 -10.25 10.44
N ASN A 42 -4.18 -10.65 10.32
CA ASN A 42 -4.74 -11.22 9.10
C ASN A 42 -5.34 -10.17 8.14
N SER A 43 -5.22 -8.87 8.43
CA SER A 43 -5.81 -7.80 7.62
C SER A 43 -4.97 -6.54 7.64
N VAL A 44 -4.61 -6.03 6.46
CA VAL A 44 -3.90 -4.75 6.28
C VAL A 44 -4.75 -3.58 6.79
N LYS A 45 -6.07 -3.71 6.73
CA LYS A 45 -7.04 -2.74 7.27
C LYS A 45 -6.91 -2.61 8.79
N ASP A 46 -6.79 -3.71 9.52
CA ASP A 46 -6.62 -3.69 10.98
C ASP A 46 -5.28 -3.05 11.36
N MET A 47 -4.23 -3.33 10.58
CA MET A 47 -2.91 -2.71 10.76
C MET A 47 -2.94 -1.19 10.50
N MET A 48 -3.78 -0.74 9.56
CA MET A 48 -4.03 0.68 9.31
C MET A 48 -4.90 1.35 10.36
N ASP A 49 -5.95 0.69 10.83
CA ASP A 49 -6.83 1.25 11.86
C ASP A 49 -6.06 1.40 13.19
N MET A 50 -5.17 0.46 13.52
CA MET A 50 -4.20 0.67 14.61
C MET A 50 -3.20 1.81 14.33
N ALA A 51 -2.80 2.02 13.08
CA ALA A 51 -1.92 3.14 12.72
C ALA A 51 -2.65 4.49 12.83
N LYS A 52 -3.96 4.55 12.58
CA LYS A 52 -4.82 5.73 12.79
C LYS A 52 -4.98 6.06 14.27
N ASP A 53 -5.11 5.05 15.13
CA ASP A 53 -5.21 5.23 16.59
C ASP A 53 -3.85 5.49 17.27
N SER A 54 -2.74 5.26 16.57
CA SER A 54 -1.41 5.53 17.11
C SER A 54 -1.07 7.02 17.04
N GLU A 55 -1.18 7.73 18.17
CA GLU A 55 -0.69 9.10 18.38
C GLU A 55 0.83 9.32 18.16
N LYS A 56 1.56 8.40 17.50
CA LYS A 56 3.03 8.39 17.51
C LYS A 56 3.66 8.02 16.16
N SER A 57 3.22 8.67 15.08
CA SER A 57 4.03 8.75 13.86
C SER A 57 4.73 10.10 13.78
N LEU A 58 5.92 10.12 13.19
CA LEU A 58 6.80 11.28 13.17
C LEU A 58 6.27 12.36 12.23
N THR A 59 6.03 13.55 12.76
CA THR A 59 5.81 14.76 11.96
C THR A 59 7.08 15.14 11.20
N PRO A 60 6.99 15.93 10.09
CA PRO A 60 8.17 16.43 9.39
C PRO A 60 9.14 17.17 10.32
N LYS A 61 8.61 17.96 11.28
CA LYS A 61 9.42 18.64 12.31
C LYS A 61 10.15 17.65 13.22
N GLN A 62 9.47 16.58 13.66
CA GLN A 62 10.09 15.54 14.47
C GLN A 62 11.14 14.75 13.67
N CYS A 63 10.96 14.56 12.36
CA CYS A 63 11.98 13.97 11.49
C CYS A 63 13.23 14.84 11.45
N THR A 64 13.10 16.16 11.27
CA THR A 64 14.23 17.09 11.33
C THR A 64 14.95 17.04 12.68
N VAL A 65 14.20 17.01 13.78
CA VAL A 65 14.79 16.89 15.13
C VAL A 65 15.55 15.57 15.28
N LEU A 66 15.00 14.47 14.78
CA LEU A 66 15.67 13.16 14.80
C LEU A 66 16.94 13.15 13.93
N ASP A 67 16.90 13.74 12.73
CA ASP A 67 18.10 13.87 11.89
C ASP A 67 19.21 14.66 12.60
N CYS A 68 18.87 15.80 13.22
CA CYS A 68 19.81 16.57 14.03
C CYS A 68 20.33 15.76 15.22
N ALA A 69 19.47 14.99 15.89
CA ALA A 69 19.88 14.14 17.00
C ALA A 69 20.83 13.01 16.53
N LEU A 70 20.59 12.42 15.37
CA LEU A 70 21.47 11.41 14.78
C LEU A 70 22.84 11.97 14.43
N ASP A 71 22.89 13.17 13.87
CA ASP A 71 24.17 13.83 13.58
C ASP A 71 24.93 14.20 14.87
N ALA A 72 24.23 14.66 15.91
CA ALA A 72 24.83 14.91 17.23
C ALA A 72 25.37 13.62 17.88
N ILE A 73 24.64 12.50 17.77
CA ILE A 73 25.11 11.19 18.23
C ILE A 73 26.37 10.77 17.46
N LYS A 74 26.35 10.90 16.12
CA LYS A 74 27.51 10.61 15.25
C LYS A 74 28.73 11.44 15.67
N ASP A 75 28.57 12.74 15.91
CA ASP A 75 29.67 13.60 16.34
C ASP A 75 30.16 13.27 17.76
N SER A 76 29.25 12.89 18.66
CA SER A 76 29.60 12.45 20.02
C SER A 76 30.47 11.20 20.01
N PHE A 77 30.14 10.21 19.18
CA PHE A 77 30.97 9.01 19.03
C PHE A 77 32.25 9.24 18.24
N HIS A 78 32.28 10.21 17.31
CA HIS A 78 33.50 10.60 16.61
C HIS A 78 34.49 11.31 17.55
N ALA A 79 33.99 12.06 18.53
CA ALA A 79 34.78 12.72 19.58
C ALA A 79 35.99 13.51 19.02
N SER A 80 35.74 14.34 18.01
CA SER A 80 36.78 15.13 17.32
C SER A 80 37.99 14.31 16.83
N GLY A 81 37.75 13.08 16.37
CA GLY A 81 38.77 12.18 15.83
C GLY A 81 39.42 11.26 16.88
N LYS A 82 39.02 11.36 18.16
CA LYS A 82 39.48 10.45 19.23
C LYS A 82 38.60 9.22 19.40
N GLY A 83 37.44 9.18 18.73
CA GLY A 83 36.47 8.09 18.81
C GLY A 83 36.35 7.28 17.52
N LEU A 84 35.15 6.76 17.25
CA LEU A 84 34.86 5.96 16.06
C LEU A 84 34.95 6.82 14.79
N LYS A 85 35.57 6.29 13.72
CA LYS A 85 35.65 6.99 12.43
C LYS A 85 34.24 7.25 11.87
N LYS A 86 34.01 8.44 11.31
CA LYS A 86 32.72 8.81 10.68
C LYS A 86 32.28 7.80 9.60
N SER A 87 33.25 7.22 8.87
CA SER A 87 33.00 6.19 7.86
C SER A 87 32.42 4.89 8.41
N PHE A 88 32.59 4.59 9.70
CA PHE A 88 31.97 3.42 10.33
C PHE A 88 30.46 3.62 10.47
N PHE A 89 30.02 4.83 10.84
CA PHE A 89 28.61 5.19 10.90
C PHE A 89 27.97 5.24 9.52
N GLU A 90 28.67 5.82 8.54
CA GLU A 90 28.16 5.92 7.17
C GLU A 90 27.97 4.56 6.49
N LYS A 91 28.72 3.54 6.93
CA LYS A 91 28.60 2.15 6.48
C LYS A 91 27.66 1.30 7.34
N SER A 92 27.12 1.83 8.45
CA SER A 92 26.21 1.08 9.31
C SER A 92 24.86 0.91 8.59
N PRO A 93 24.39 -0.33 8.40
CA PRO A 93 23.10 -0.58 7.77
C PRO A 93 21.96 -0.02 8.62
N GLU A 94 22.06 -0.04 9.95
CA GLU A 94 21.03 0.47 10.85
C GLU A 94 20.84 1.99 10.71
N LEU A 95 21.94 2.75 10.62
CA LEU A 95 21.87 4.19 10.41
C LEU A 95 21.33 4.52 9.02
N GLN A 96 21.71 3.75 8.00
CA GLN A 96 21.19 3.91 6.64
C GLN A 96 19.68 3.62 6.58
N SER A 97 19.21 2.53 7.21
CA SER A 97 17.78 2.21 7.32
C SER A 97 17.00 3.30 8.03
N LEU A 98 17.54 3.85 9.13
CA LEU A 98 16.87 4.93 9.86
C LEU A 98 16.79 6.22 9.05
N LYS A 99 17.88 6.62 8.38
CA LYS A 99 17.88 7.79 7.49
C LYS A 99 16.93 7.59 6.31
N TYR A 100 16.88 6.39 5.74
CA TYR A 100 15.92 6.05 4.70
C TYR A 100 14.48 6.18 5.19
N ALA A 101 14.15 5.62 6.36
CA ALA A 101 12.81 5.75 6.94
C ALA A 101 12.42 7.21 7.19
N LEU A 102 13.33 8.03 7.74
CA LEU A 102 13.11 9.48 7.93
C LEU A 102 12.91 10.20 6.59
N SER A 103 13.66 9.83 5.55
CA SER A 103 13.50 10.42 4.22
C SER A 103 12.09 10.19 3.65
N LEU A 104 11.49 9.01 3.86
CA LEU A 104 10.14 8.70 3.35
C LEU A 104 9.08 9.65 3.93
N TYR A 105 9.19 10.06 5.20
CA TYR A 105 8.28 11.02 5.82
C TYR A 105 8.35 12.43 5.22
N THR A 106 9.46 12.76 4.56
CA THR A 106 9.66 14.07 3.91
C THR A 106 9.29 14.10 2.43
N GLN A 107 9.04 12.93 1.82
CA GLN A 107 8.70 12.83 0.40
C GLN A 107 7.29 13.34 0.11
N THR A 108 7.00 13.66 -1.16
CA THR A 108 5.65 14.02 -1.61
C THR A 108 4.78 12.77 -1.78
N THR A 109 3.46 12.95 -1.89
CA THR A 109 2.51 11.83 -2.06
C THR A 109 2.84 11.06 -3.33
N GLU A 110 3.17 11.80 -4.37
CA GLU A 110 3.53 11.29 -5.69
C GLU A 110 4.77 10.40 -5.63
N GLN A 111 5.82 10.84 -4.92
CA GLN A 111 7.05 10.06 -4.78
C GLN A 111 6.83 8.78 -3.97
N LEU A 112 6.01 8.83 -2.91
CA LEU A 112 5.65 7.65 -2.13
C LEU A 112 4.83 6.65 -2.95
N ILE A 113 3.88 7.12 -3.76
CA ILE A 113 3.08 6.26 -4.65
C ILE A 113 3.97 5.63 -5.73
N LYS A 114 4.84 6.42 -6.39
CA LYS A 114 5.83 5.89 -7.35
C LYS A 114 6.68 4.80 -6.70
N THR A 115 7.23 5.07 -5.51
CA THR A 115 8.05 4.11 -4.77
C THR A 115 7.27 2.85 -4.43
N PHE A 116 6.00 2.97 -4.01
CA PHE A 116 5.15 1.82 -3.71
C PHE A 116 4.97 0.94 -4.95
N ILE A 117 4.57 1.53 -6.08
CA ILE A 117 4.29 0.77 -7.31
C ILE A 117 5.56 0.08 -7.83
N THR A 118 6.68 0.80 -7.85
CA THR A 118 7.95 0.26 -8.34
C THR A 118 8.51 -0.86 -7.44
N SER A 119 8.35 -0.74 -6.12
CA SER A 119 8.83 -1.76 -5.17
C SER A 119 7.91 -2.98 -5.10
N GLN A 120 6.60 -2.78 -5.22
CA GLN A 120 5.62 -3.83 -4.97
C GLN A 120 5.31 -4.67 -6.23
N ARG A 121 6.24 -5.58 -6.56
CA ARG A 121 6.15 -6.46 -7.75
C ARG A 121 5.40 -7.77 -7.56
N GLN A 122 4.87 -8.00 -6.36
CA GLN A 122 4.34 -9.30 -5.92
C GLN A 122 2.95 -9.16 -5.29
N GLN A 123 2.15 -8.23 -5.79
CA GLN A 123 0.79 -7.93 -5.27
C GLN A 123 -0.24 -8.98 -5.67
N ASP A 124 0.03 -9.60 -6.81
CA ASP A 124 -0.72 -10.60 -7.56
C ASP A 124 -0.41 -12.04 -7.11
N LEU A 125 0.66 -12.23 -6.34
CA LEU A 125 0.84 -13.48 -5.61
C LEU A 125 -0.39 -13.65 -4.72
N PRO A 126 -1.10 -14.80 -4.84
CA PRO A 126 -2.17 -15.07 -3.91
C PRO A 126 -1.56 -14.92 -2.51
N SER A 127 -2.12 -13.99 -1.74
CA SER A 127 -2.17 -14.13 -0.28
C SER A 127 -2.35 -15.63 0.00
N GLN A 128 -1.68 -16.27 0.96
CA GLN A 128 -1.61 -17.74 1.17
C GLN A 128 -2.92 -18.58 0.97
N GLU A 129 -4.06 -17.94 0.81
CA GLU A 129 -5.37 -18.34 0.28
C GLU A 129 -5.41 -18.64 -1.25
N GLN A 130 -6.39 -19.42 -1.68
CA GLN A 130 -6.60 -19.72 -3.10
C GLN A 130 -7.20 -18.53 -3.88
N PRO A 131 -6.93 -18.40 -5.19
CA PRO A 131 -7.62 -17.42 -6.04
C PRO A 131 -9.15 -17.55 -5.92
N VAL A 132 -9.84 -16.41 -5.94
CA VAL A 132 -11.30 -16.30 -5.82
C VAL A 132 -11.97 -15.98 -7.16
N GLY A 133 -11.23 -16.07 -8.25
CA GLY A 133 -11.66 -15.86 -9.62
C GLY A 133 -10.59 -15.15 -10.43
N GLU A 134 -10.93 -14.79 -11.66
CA GLU A 134 -10.02 -14.10 -12.57
C GLU A 134 -10.79 -13.18 -13.52
N VAL A 135 -10.14 -12.12 -14.01
CA VAL A 135 -10.70 -11.19 -14.99
C VAL A 135 -9.86 -11.22 -16.25
N SER A 136 -10.49 -11.47 -17.40
CA SER A 136 -9.85 -11.34 -18.71
C SER A 136 -9.89 -9.89 -19.17
N VAL A 137 -8.70 -9.34 -19.41
CA VAL A 137 -8.52 -7.94 -19.78
C VAL A 137 -7.62 -7.84 -21.01
N GLN A 138 -7.90 -6.82 -21.81
CA GLN A 138 -6.97 -6.33 -22.83
C GLN A 138 -6.64 -4.88 -22.49
N VAL A 139 -5.36 -4.54 -22.45
CA VAL A 139 -4.86 -3.20 -22.13
C VAL A 139 -3.94 -2.73 -23.23
N ASP A 140 -4.21 -1.53 -23.74
CA ASP A 140 -3.46 -0.88 -24.80
C ASP A 140 -3.02 0.52 -24.35
N LEU A 141 -1.72 0.80 -24.45
CA LEU A 141 -1.09 2.09 -24.20
C LEU A 141 -0.89 2.81 -25.53
N PHE A 142 -1.44 4.01 -25.64
CA PHE A 142 -1.26 4.86 -26.79
C PHE A 142 -0.65 6.18 -26.37
N SER A 143 0.43 6.58 -27.04
CA SER A 143 1.03 7.92 -26.89
C SER A 143 0.76 8.74 -28.14
N HIS A 144 0.15 9.91 -27.98
CA HIS A 144 -0.15 10.76 -29.12
C HIS A 144 1.14 11.40 -29.67
N PRO A 145 1.49 11.16 -30.94
CA PRO A 145 2.81 11.55 -31.48
C PRO A 145 3.05 13.07 -31.54
N GLY A 146 2.00 13.89 -31.50
CA GLY A 146 2.12 15.35 -31.52
C GLY A 146 2.13 16.02 -30.14
N THR A 147 1.30 15.55 -29.21
CA THR A 147 1.10 16.19 -27.90
C THR A 147 1.85 15.50 -26.77
N GLY A 148 2.27 14.25 -26.97
CA GLY A 148 2.83 13.41 -25.90
C GLY A 148 1.78 12.86 -24.93
N GLU A 149 0.49 13.14 -25.15
CA GLU A 149 -0.56 12.65 -24.27
C GLU A 149 -0.65 11.13 -24.31
N GLN A 150 -0.56 10.52 -23.12
CA GLN A 150 -0.69 9.09 -22.97
C GLN A 150 -2.10 8.69 -22.56
N LYS A 151 -2.65 7.69 -23.25
CA LYS A 151 -3.97 7.10 -23.02
C LYS A 151 -3.84 5.61 -22.78
N VAL A 152 -4.48 5.14 -21.70
CA VAL A 152 -4.63 3.73 -21.36
C VAL A 152 -6.04 3.30 -21.76
N THR A 153 -6.13 2.34 -22.68
CA THR A 153 -7.40 1.70 -23.06
C THR A 153 -7.50 0.37 -22.35
N VAL A 154 -8.58 0.15 -21.61
CA VAL A 154 -8.80 -1.08 -20.83
C VAL A 154 -10.11 -1.70 -21.29
N LYS A 155 -10.04 -2.89 -21.87
CA LYS A 155 -11.20 -3.68 -22.28
C LYS A 155 -11.39 -4.85 -21.32
N ILE A 156 -12.53 -4.86 -20.63
CA ILE A 156 -12.94 -5.96 -19.75
C ILE A 156 -13.75 -6.95 -20.59
N LEU A 157 -13.17 -8.10 -20.88
CA LEU A 157 -13.80 -9.12 -21.72
C LEU A 157 -14.80 -9.95 -20.90
N ALA A 158 -14.31 -10.56 -19.82
CA ALA A 158 -15.08 -11.43 -18.95
C ALA A 158 -14.44 -11.55 -17.56
N ALA A 159 -15.19 -12.08 -16.61
CA ALA A 159 -14.62 -12.69 -15.41
C ALA A 159 -15.00 -14.18 -15.38
N ASN A 160 -14.19 -14.99 -14.71
CA ASN A 160 -14.35 -16.45 -14.61
C ASN A 160 -14.13 -16.93 -13.17
N ASP A 161 -14.69 -18.11 -12.87
CA ASP A 161 -14.57 -18.82 -11.59
C ASP A 161 -14.76 -17.91 -10.36
N LEU A 162 -15.74 -17.01 -10.38
CA LEU A 162 -15.95 -16.05 -9.28
C LEU A 162 -16.45 -16.78 -8.03
N ARG A 163 -15.58 -17.10 -7.07
CA ARG A 163 -15.93 -17.89 -5.88
C ARG A 163 -16.65 -17.05 -4.83
N TRP A 164 -17.91 -16.72 -5.09
CA TRP A 164 -18.74 -15.89 -4.21
C TRP A 164 -20.04 -16.59 -3.81
N GLN A 165 -20.42 -16.43 -2.55
CA GLN A 165 -21.68 -16.90 -2.01
C GLN A 165 -22.44 -15.73 -1.40
N THR A 166 -23.73 -15.63 -1.73
CA THR A 166 -24.59 -14.54 -1.27
C THR A 166 -26.00 -15.07 -1.05
N SER A 167 -26.70 -14.52 -0.05
CA SER A 167 -28.10 -14.84 0.24
C SER A 167 -29.08 -14.17 -0.73
N SER A 168 -28.63 -13.12 -1.43
CA SER A 168 -29.39 -12.44 -2.48
C SER A 168 -28.94 -12.87 -3.87
N ALA A 169 -29.68 -12.50 -4.91
CA ALA A 169 -29.24 -12.71 -6.30
C ALA A 169 -27.87 -12.04 -6.52
N PHE A 170 -26.86 -12.84 -6.91
CA PHE A 170 -25.51 -12.37 -7.22
C PHE A 170 -25.53 -11.46 -8.45
N LYS A 171 -24.93 -10.27 -8.37
CA LYS A 171 -24.91 -9.28 -9.47
C LYS A 171 -23.50 -8.72 -9.67
N PRO A 172 -22.56 -9.53 -10.21
CA PRO A 172 -21.19 -9.10 -10.39
C PRO A 172 -21.06 -7.98 -11.41
N PHE A 173 -20.17 -7.05 -11.11
CA PHE A 173 -19.58 -6.09 -12.03
C PHE A 173 -18.10 -5.90 -11.71
N VAL A 174 -17.34 -5.36 -12.65
CA VAL A 174 -15.91 -5.07 -12.48
C VAL A 174 -15.74 -3.56 -12.36
N GLU A 175 -15.16 -3.12 -11.24
CA GLU A 175 -14.67 -1.76 -11.04
C GLU A 175 -13.18 -1.72 -11.39
N VAL A 176 -12.79 -0.80 -12.25
CA VAL A 176 -11.41 -0.60 -12.70
C VAL A 176 -10.92 0.73 -12.19
N HIS A 177 -9.79 0.71 -11.47
CA HIS A 177 -9.14 1.90 -10.95
C HIS A 177 -7.80 2.11 -11.63
N LEU A 178 -7.54 3.35 -12.07
CA LEU A 178 -6.20 3.80 -12.37
C LEU A 178 -5.57 4.31 -11.06
N VAL A 179 -4.44 3.72 -10.70
CA VAL A 179 -3.69 4.02 -9.48
C VAL A 179 -2.27 4.43 -9.88
N GLY A 180 -1.79 5.54 -9.34
CA GLY A 180 -0.49 6.11 -9.67
C GLY A 180 -0.39 7.58 -9.30
N PRO A 181 0.72 8.24 -9.64
CA PRO A 181 0.96 9.63 -9.28
C PRO A 181 0.12 10.60 -10.13
N HIS A 182 -0.05 11.84 -9.68
CA HIS A 182 -0.60 12.97 -10.44
C HIS A 182 -2.00 12.70 -11.02
N LEU A 183 -2.88 12.14 -10.18
CA LEU A 183 -4.25 11.77 -10.57
C LEU A 183 -5.35 12.65 -9.93
N SER A 184 -4.99 13.77 -9.28
CA SER A 184 -5.95 14.60 -8.53
C SER A 184 -7.09 15.16 -9.39
N ASP A 185 -6.85 15.44 -10.66
CA ASP A 185 -7.75 16.09 -11.62
C ASP A 185 -8.21 15.14 -12.74
N LYS A 186 -7.87 13.84 -12.63
CA LYS A 186 -8.11 12.84 -13.69
C LYS A 186 -9.22 11.88 -13.31
N LYS A 187 -9.87 11.29 -14.32
CA LYS A 187 -10.78 10.17 -14.10
C LYS A 187 -9.97 8.96 -13.66
N ARG A 188 -10.27 8.42 -12.47
CA ARG A 188 -9.53 7.28 -11.88
C ARG A 188 -10.34 6.00 -11.77
N LYS A 189 -11.66 6.03 -12.01
CA LYS A 189 -12.55 4.89 -11.77
C LYS A 189 -13.54 4.72 -12.94
N CYS A 190 -13.72 3.48 -13.36
CA CYS A 190 -14.78 3.05 -14.27
C CYS A 190 -15.42 1.76 -13.71
N ALA A 191 -16.64 1.46 -14.13
CA ALA A 191 -17.30 0.21 -13.76
C ALA A 191 -18.09 -0.35 -14.94
N THR A 192 -18.10 -1.67 -15.08
CA THR A 192 -18.94 -2.37 -16.06
C THR A 192 -20.40 -2.38 -15.60
N LYS A 193 -21.31 -2.74 -16.51
CA LYS A 193 -22.67 -3.09 -16.14
C LYS A 193 -22.68 -4.40 -15.34
N SER A 194 -23.58 -4.51 -14.37
CA SER A 194 -23.75 -5.73 -13.59
C SER A 194 -24.45 -6.84 -14.39
N LYS A 195 -24.10 -8.09 -14.09
CA LYS A 195 -24.61 -9.30 -14.77
C LYS A 195 -25.26 -10.25 -13.77
N PRO A 196 -26.59 -10.22 -13.58
CA PRO A 196 -27.26 -11.01 -12.53
C PRO A 196 -27.11 -12.53 -12.75
N GLY A 197 -26.88 -13.26 -11.67
CA GLY A 197 -26.89 -14.72 -11.61
C GLY A 197 -25.74 -15.40 -12.34
N ASN A 198 -24.62 -14.72 -12.60
CA ASN A 198 -23.56 -15.24 -13.45
C ASN A 198 -22.18 -15.24 -12.75
N TRP A 199 -21.59 -16.42 -12.54
CA TRP A 199 -20.26 -16.61 -11.95
C TRP A 199 -19.11 -16.57 -12.97
N ALA A 200 -19.45 -16.53 -14.26
CA ALA A 200 -18.54 -16.31 -15.37
C ALA A 200 -19.08 -15.23 -16.35
N PRO A 201 -19.27 -13.98 -15.87
CA PRO A 201 -19.91 -12.93 -16.64
C PRO A 201 -19.04 -12.45 -17.81
N LYS A 202 -19.66 -12.26 -18.97
CA LYS A 202 -19.06 -11.60 -20.15
C LYS A 202 -19.52 -10.15 -20.20
N PHE A 203 -18.55 -9.22 -20.18
CA PHE A 203 -18.81 -7.78 -20.15
C PHE A 203 -18.64 -7.18 -21.55
N ASN A 204 -17.47 -7.38 -22.18
CA ASN A 204 -17.07 -6.77 -23.44
C ASN A 204 -17.21 -5.23 -23.43
N GLU A 205 -16.78 -4.60 -22.33
CA GLU A 205 -16.85 -3.15 -22.14
C GLU A 205 -15.43 -2.55 -22.20
N THR A 206 -15.30 -1.39 -22.84
CA THR A 206 -14.03 -0.68 -23.01
C THR A 206 -14.06 0.65 -22.28
N PHE A 207 -12.99 0.94 -21.54
CA PHE A 207 -12.78 2.17 -20.81
C PHE A 207 -11.48 2.85 -21.26
N HIS A 208 -11.41 4.16 -21.04
CA HIS A 208 -10.23 4.96 -21.35
C HIS A 208 -9.84 5.78 -20.12
N PHE A 209 -8.55 5.75 -19.81
CA PHE A 209 -7.90 6.62 -18.84
C PHE A 209 -6.82 7.44 -19.52
N PHE A 210 -6.57 8.64 -19.02
CA PHE A 210 -5.58 9.57 -19.58
C PHE A 210 -4.53 9.84 -18.52
N LEU A 211 -3.26 9.61 -18.83
CA LEU A 211 -2.12 9.87 -17.93
C LEU A 211 -1.59 11.31 -18.08
N GLY A 212 -1.91 11.98 -19.18
CA GLY A 212 -1.39 13.31 -19.52
C GLY A 212 -0.01 13.26 -20.19
N ASN A 213 0.70 14.40 -20.20
CA ASN A 213 1.99 14.56 -20.89
C ASN A 213 3.21 14.17 -20.04
N GLU A 214 3.07 14.14 -18.71
CA GLU A 214 4.12 13.64 -17.78
C GLU A 214 4.00 12.13 -17.53
N GLY A 215 3.29 11.43 -18.42
CA GLY A 215 2.99 10.02 -18.25
C GLY A 215 4.27 9.19 -18.28
N GLU A 216 4.68 8.70 -17.11
CA GLU A 216 5.61 7.59 -16.94
C GLU A 216 4.76 6.35 -16.61
N PRO A 217 4.24 5.60 -17.62
CA PRO A 217 3.28 4.52 -17.37
C PRO A 217 3.81 3.48 -16.40
N GLU A 218 5.13 3.25 -16.37
CA GLU A 218 5.79 2.35 -15.43
C GLU A 218 5.49 2.62 -13.95
N HIS A 219 5.08 3.84 -13.60
CA HIS A 219 4.71 4.24 -12.25
C HIS A 219 3.20 4.18 -11.97
N TYR A 220 2.43 3.54 -12.85
CA TYR A 220 0.99 3.37 -12.71
C TYR A 220 0.62 1.89 -12.74
N GLU A 221 -0.53 1.59 -12.18
CA GLU A 221 -1.13 0.26 -12.21
C GLU A 221 -2.65 0.37 -12.33
N LEU A 222 -3.24 -0.68 -12.89
CA LEU A 222 -4.69 -0.87 -12.95
C LEU A 222 -5.08 -1.82 -11.83
N MET A 223 -5.98 -1.40 -10.96
CA MET A 223 -6.58 -2.26 -9.95
C MET A 223 -7.99 -2.67 -10.40
N PHE A 224 -8.26 -3.97 -10.37
CA PHE A 224 -9.54 -4.57 -10.72
C PHE A 224 -10.21 -5.06 -9.45
N GLN A 225 -11.44 -4.60 -9.19
CA GLN A 225 -12.27 -5.07 -8.09
C GLN A 225 -13.54 -5.68 -8.68
N VAL A 226 -13.74 -6.98 -8.50
CA VAL A 226 -15.04 -7.59 -8.79
C VAL A 226 -15.92 -7.39 -7.57
N LYS A 227 -17.11 -6.82 -7.76
CA LYS A 227 -18.05 -6.52 -6.68
C LYS A 227 -19.43 -7.12 -6.96
N ASP A 228 -20.11 -7.51 -5.89
CA ASP A 228 -21.51 -7.94 -5.90
C ASP A 228 -22.42 -6.76 -5.60
N TYR A 229 -23.16 -6.30 -6.62
CA TYR A 229 -24.02 -5.13 -6.50
C TYR A 229 -25.17 -5.35 -5.51
N CYS A 230 -25.33 -4.42 -4.56
CA CYS A 230 -26.43 -4.42 -3.61
C CYS A 230 -27.24 -3.11 -3.68
N PHE A 231 -28.54 -3.19 -3.93
CA PHE A 231 -29.38 -1.99 -4.02
C PHE A 231 -29.50 -1.23 -2.69
N ALA A 232 -29.48 -1.94 -1.56
CA ALA A 232 -29.80 -1.39 -0.23
C ALA A 232 -28.57 -1.21 0.68
N ARG A 233 -27.38 -1.63 0.24
CA ARG A 233 -26.14 -1.62 1.03
C ARG A 233 -24.96 -1.27 0.13
N GLU A 234 -23.79 -1.11 0.73
CA GLU A 234 -22.56 -1.03 -0.04
C GLU A 234 -22.30 -2.32 -0.83
N ASP A 235 -21.75 -2.14 -2.03
CA ASP A 235 -21.36 -3.25 -2.90
C ASP A 235 -20.22 -4.03 -2.24
N ARG A 236 -20.34 -5.36 -2.23
CA ARG A 236 -19.36 -6.21 -1.54
C ARG A 236 -18.26 -6.65 -2.48
N ILE A 237 -17.02 -6.55 -2.02
CA ILE A 237 -15.86 -7.02 -2.78
C ILE A 237 -15.89 -8.55 -2.82
N VAL A 238 -15.89 -9.09 -4.04
CA VAL A 238 -15.76 -10.52 -4.33
C VAL A 238 -14.28 -10.91 -4.40
N GLY A 239 -13.48 -10.08 -5.05
CA GLY A 239 -12.04 -10.25 -5.20
C GLY A 239 -11.38 -9.03 -5.82
N VAL A 240 -10.07 -8.93 -5.61
CA VAL A 240 -9.21 -7.81 -6.04
C VAL A 240 -8.00 -8.35 -6.81
N GLY A 241 -7.57 -7.63 -7.85
CA GLY A 241 -6.38 -7.95 -8.63
C GLY A 241 -5.71 -6.68 -9.15
N VAL A 242 -4.43 -6.77 -9.52
CA VAL A 242 -3.63 -5.62 -9.97
C VAL A 242 -2.86 -6.01 -11.24
N LEU A 243 -2.74 -5.06 -12.17
CA LEU A 243 -1.85 -5.13 -13.33
C LEU A 243 -1.00 -3.86 -13.37
N GLN A 244 0.31 -3.99 -13.25
CA GLN A 244 1.22 -2.85 -13.41
C GLN A 244 1.36 -2.48 -14.88
N LEU A 245 1.33 -1.19 -15.18
CA LEU A 245 1.48 -0.72 -16.56
C LEU A 245 2.93 -0.85 -17.06
N SER A 246 3.91 -0.96 -16.15
CA SER A 246 5.30 -1.35 -16.50
C SER A 246 5.34 -2.64 -17.32
N SER A 247 4.60 -3.67 -16.91
CA SER A 247 4.50 -4.94 -17.65
C SER A 247 3.85 -4.78 -19.03
N VAL A 248 2.95 -3.80 -19.20
CA VAL A 248 2.31 -3.50 -20.49
C VAL A 248 3.28 -2.76 -21.41
N VAL A 249 4.08 -1.83 -20.86
CA VAL A 249 5.16 -1.16 -21.59
C VAL A 249 6.19 -2.18 -22.09
N GLU A 250 6.60 -3.13 -21.25
CA GLU A 250 7.50 -4.23 -21.62
C GLU A 250 6.95 -5.09 -22.77
N GLN A 251 5.63 -5.22 -22.88
CA GLN A 251 4.94 -5.93 -23.96
C GLN A 251 4.61 -5.04 -25.17
N ALA A 252 5.49 -4.08 -25.48
CA ALA A 252 5.33 -3.15 -26.60
C ALA A 252 4.03 -2.32 -26.55
N GLY A 253 3.49 -2.07 -25.35
CA GLY A 253 2.33 -1.21 -25.14
C GLY A 253 0.97 -1.86 -25.38
N SER A 254 0.89 -3.17 -25.60
CA SER A 254 -0.38 -3.88 -25.75
C SER A 254 -0.30 -5.27 -25.14
N CYS A 255 -1.30 -5.63 -24.33
CA CYS A 255 -1.36 -6.94 -23.69
C CYS A 255 -2.80 -7.45 -23.56
N ALA A 256 -2.96 -8.77 -23.60
CA ALA A 256 -4.21 -9.45 -23.24
C ALA A 256 -3.89 -10.59 -22.28
N MET A 257 -4.52 -10.60 -21.11
CA MET A 257 -4.18 -11.54 -20.04
C MET A 257 -5.35 -11.79 -19.08
N TRP A 258 -5.17 -12.81 -18.24
CA TRP A 258 -6.01 -13.05 -17.07
C TRP A 258 -5.36 -12.43 -15.85
N VAL A 259 -6.09 -11.53 -15.18
CA VAL A 259 -5.70 -10.98 -13.88
C VAL A 259 -6.35 -11.84 -12.81
N GLN A 260 -5.54 -12.51 -12.00
CA GLN A 260 -6.01 -13.32 -10.89
C GLN A 260 -6.59 -12.43 -9.79
N LEU A 261 -7.69 -12.88 -9.16
CA LEU A 261 -8.34 -12.19 -8.07
C LEU A 261 -8.04 -12.90 -6.75
N GLY A 262 -7.51 -12.15 -5.79
CA GLY A 262 -7.39 -12.56 -4.39
C GLY A 262 -8.52 -11.98 -3.53
N THR A 263 -8.64 -12.47 -2.30
CA THR A 263 -9.50 -11.85 -1.27
C THR A 263 -8.95 -10.49 -0.82
N ARG A 264 -7.64 -10.31 -0.92
CA ARG A 264 -6.88 -9.09 -0.61
C ARG A 264 -5.59 -9.06 -1.42
N LEU A 265 -4.98 -7.88 -1.54
CA LEU A 265 -3.66 -7.74 -2.13
C LEU A 265 -2.58 -8.18 -1.15
N HIS A 266 -1.53 -8.82 -1.66
CA HIS A 266 -0.32 -9.05 -0.89
C HIS A 266 0.54 -7.77 -0.89
N ILE A 267 0.94 -7.33 0.30
CA ILE A 267 1.74 -6.11 0.49
C ILE A 267 2.90 -6.44 1.41
N ASP A 268 4.12 -6.28 0.89
CA ASP A 268 5.36 -6.47 1.64
C ASP A 268 5.57 -5.40 2.73
N GLU A 269 6.62 -5.60 3.55
CA GLU A 269 6.94 -4.68 4.65
C GLU A 269 7.18 -3.24 4.18
N THR A 270 7.85 -3.07 3.03
CA THR A 270 8.09 -1.75 2.42
C THR A 270 6.78 -1.06 2.09
N GLY A 271 5.87 -1.76 1.41
CA GLY A 271 4.56 -1.26 1.04
C GLY A 271 3.71 -0.91 2.26
N LEU A 272 3.77 -1.70 3.34
CA LEU A 272 3.07 -1.40 4.59
C LEU A 272 3.58 -0.11 5.25
N ILE A 273 4.89 0.15 5.23
CA ILE A 273 5.48 1.39 5.72
C ILE A 273 4.99 2.59 4.89
N LEU A 274 5.07 2.49 3.57
CA LEU A 274 4.62 3.56 2.66
C LEU A 274 3.14 3.87 2.85
N LEU A 275 2.31 2.83 2.95
CA LEU A 275 0.88 2.94 3.22
C LEU A 275 0.58 3.59 4.56
N ARG A 276 1.35 3.27 5.61
CA ARG A 276 1.24 3.93 6.92
C ARG A 276 1.55 5.42 6.81
N ILE A 277 2.61 5.82 6.10
CA ILE A 277 2.95 7.24 5.89
C ILE A 277 1.86 7.96 5.09
N LEU A 278 1.38 7.34 4.01
CA LEU A 278 0.30 7.89 3.18
C LEU A 278 -1.02 8.06 3.95
N SER A 279 -1.35 7.12 4.85
CA SER A 279 -2.58 7.18 5.66
C SER A 279 -2.66 8.41 6.59
N GLN A 280 -1.53 9.04 6.88
CA GLN A 280 -1.44 10.23 7.74
C GLN A 280 -1.71 11.52 6.97
N ARG A 281 -1.77 11.47 5.64
CA ARG A 281 -2.06 12.63 4.79
C ARG A 281 -3.57 12.87 4.72
N GLN A 282 -4.16 13.24 5.86
CA GLN A 282 -5.61 13.36 6.04
C GLN A 282 -6.27 14.45 5.18
N THR A 283 -5.50 15.34 4.54
CA THR A 283 -6.00 16.38 3.64
C THR A 283 -5.75 16.06 2.17
N ASP A 284 -5.07 14.96 1.87
CA ASP A 284 -4.70 14.56 0.50
C ASP A 284 -5.64 13.46 0.01
N GLU A 285 -6.56 13.81 -0.89
CA GLU A 285 -7.54 12.88 -1.44
C GLU A 285 -6.92 11.80 -2.33
N VAL A 286 -5.76 12.06 -2.94
CA VAL A 286 -5.03 11.04 -3.71
C VAL A 286 -4.44 9.99 -2.75
N ALA A 287 -3.82 10.44 -1.66
CA ALA A 287 -3.28 9.55 -0.65
C ALA A 287 -4.39 8.71 0.01
N LYS A 288 -5.53 9.34 0.37
CA LYS A 288 -6.68 8.63 0.95
C LYS A 288 -7.22 7.54 0.04
N ASP A 289 -7.46 7.86 -1.23
CA ASP A 289 -7.99 6.88 -2.18
C ASP A 289 -6.98 5.77 -2.43
N PHE A 290 -5.69 6.08 -2.54
CA PHE A 290 -4.64 5.07 -2.68
C PHE A 290 -4.62 4.10 -1.50
N VAL A 291 -4.61 4.64 -0.27
CA VAL A 291 -4.64 3.87 0.98
C VAL A 291 -5.90 3.01 1.07
N ARG A 292 -7.08 3.56 0.73
CA ARG A 292 -8.34 2.83 0.70
C ARG A 292 -8.28 1.66 -0.28
N LEU A 293 -7.88 1.92 -1.54
CA LEU A 293 -7.81 0.88 -2.57
C LEU A 293 -6.84 -0.25 -2.20
N LYS A 294 -5.69 0.08 -1.62
CA LYS A 294 -4.70 -0.93 -1.22
C LYS A 294 -5.09 -1.73 0.02
N THR A 295 -6.12 -1.33 0.76
CA THR A 295 -6.54 -2.02 2.00
C THR A 295 -7.94 -2.60 1.96
N GLU A 296 -8.74 -2.21 0.99
CA GLU A 296 -10.00 -2.86 0.68
C GLU A 296 -9.78 -4.35 0.39
N CYS A 297 -10.59 -5.17 1.04
CA CYS A 297 -10.56 -6.62 0.91
C CYS A 297 -11.98 -7.20 0.90
N ARG A 298 -12.06 -8.43 0.44
CA ARG A 298 -13.26 -9.27 0.52
C ARG A 298 -13.54 -9.56 1.99
N HIS A 299 -14.69 -9.13 2.47
CA HIS A 299 -15.23 -9.57 3.75
C HIS A 299 -16.10 -10.82 3.55
N GLU A 300 -15.99 -11.80 4.45
CA GLU A 300 -16.84 -12.99 4.39
C GLU A 300 -18.31 -12.63 4.54
N THR A 301 -19.17 -13.34 3.82
CA THR A 301 -20.62 -13.12 3.92
C THR A 301 -21.14 -13.67 5.25
N GLU A 302 -22.15 -13.03 5.86
CA GLU A 302 -22.79 -13.45 7.12
C GLU A 302 -23.13 -14.96 7.16
N ALA A 303 -23.47 -15.57 6.01
CA ALA A 303 -23.72 -17.00 5.90
C ALA A 303 -22.50 -17.89 6.22
N VAL A 304 -21.28 -17.44 5.88
CA VAL A 304 -20.03 -18.14 6.19
C VAL A 304 -19.66 -17.95 7.66
N MET A 305 -19.89 -16.76 8.22
CA MET A 305 -19.75 -16.50 9.65
C MET A 305 -20.72 -17.34 10.50
N ALA A 306 -21.97 -17.51 10.05
CA ALA A 306 -22.95 -18.35 10.70
C ALA A 306 -22.63 -19.85 10.59
N ALA A 307 -22.10 -20.30 9.44
CA ALA A 307 -21.67 -21.69 9.23
C ALA A 307 -20.40 -22.05 10.05
N SER A 308 -19.46 -21.11 10.17
CA SER A 308 -18.24 -21.29 10.99
C SER A 308 -18.54 -21.21 12.49
N ALA A 309 -19.45 -20.33 12.93
CA ALA A 309 -19.92 -20.27 14.31
C ALA A 309 -20.74 -21.52 14.72
N SER A 310 -21.56 -22.06 13.82
CA SER A 310 -22.31 -23.30 14.08
C SER A 310 -21.40 -24.54 14.12
N SER A 311 -20.36 -24.58 13.28
CA SER A 311 -19.37 -25.67 13.30
C SER A 311 -18.52 -25.69 14.58
N GLN A 312 -18.26 -24.53 15.20
CA GLN A 312 -17.56 -24.45 16.50
C GLN A 312 -18.43 -24.92 17.68
N ASN A 313 -19.76 -24.81 17.59
CA ASN A 313 -20.67 -25.28 18.65
C ASN A 313 -20.95 -26.78 18.61
N VAL A 314 -20.73 -27.47 17.48
CA VAL A 314 -20.90 -28.93 17.38
C VAL A 314 -19.73 -29.70 18.00
N ASN A 315 -18.53 -29.09 18.10
CA ASN A 315 -17.36 -29.71 18.74
C ASN A 315 -17.26 -29.46 20.26
N ARG A 316 -18.32 -28.95 20.89
CA ARG A 316 -18.40 -28.70 22.34
C ARG A 316 -19.55 -29.44 23.05
N ALA A 317 -20.21 -30.38 22.37
CA ALA A 317 -21.20 -31.27 22.96
C ALA A 317 -20.64 -32.68 23.13
#